data_AF-A0A1B9YJQ1-F1
#
_entry.id   AF-A0A1B9YJQ1-F1
#
_cell.length_a   1.000
_cell.length_b   1.000
_cell.length_c   1.000
_cell.angle_alpha   90.00
_cell.angle_beta   90.00
_cell.angle_gamma   90.00
#
_symmetry.space_group_name_H-M   'P 1'
#
loop_
_entity.id
_entity.type
_entity.pdbx_description
1 polymer ?
#
loop_
_entity_poly.entity_id
_entity_poly.type
_entity_poly.pdbx_seq_one_letter_code
_entity_poly.pdbx_strand_id
1 'polypeptide(L)'
;MIIELFGPPGAGKTTLARALAVRLRERGQLAQLSGSYRPNERQQSLDRCGAGTPRHQNVVIKRLSRPLLEMLTIACHPLANARDVRTAVDLIRLLPPTSVFASMKNSQYIVRLSHSWHEAAGATHIALFDQAFVQAVFSLASLARSVNDARIADALDSVPKSDLVIRLDAPVELLKARLKNRLRLQGSIEQLFEPDLKTSLASVPMIDRLHDLLLQRGRPVLSASSLDQQSLDESVTMIEKEVARRRQNNARANAVMKISKAAAWRYGGDRRG
;
A
#
# COMPACT_ATOMS: atom_id res chain seq x y z
N MET A 1 -9.12 -4.87 9.33
CA MET A 1 -7.71 -5.36 9.37
C MET A 1 -7.04 -4.86 8.11
N ILE A 2 -5.87 -4.23 8.20
CA ILE A 2 -5.12 -3.68 7.08
C ILE A 2 -3.86 -4.50 6.84
N ILE A 3 -3.66 -4.93 5.60
CA ILE A 3 -2.48 -5.65 5.13
C ILE A 3 -1.80 -4.78 4.08
N GLU A 4 -0.51 -4.53 4.25
CA GLU A 4 0.29 -3.74 3.31
C GLU A 4 1.40 -4.61 2.70
N LEU A 5 1.61 -4.49 1.38
CA LEU A 5 2.74 -5.08 0.68
C LEU A 5 3.77 -4.01 0.31
N PHE A 6 5.05 -4.37 0.39
CA PHE A 6 6.16 -3.56 -0.09
C PHE A 6 7.24 -4.44 -0.75
N GLY A 7 8.11 -3.82 -1.54
CA GLY A 7 9.16 -4.53 -2.29
C GLY A 7 9.58 -3.79 -3.54
N PRO A 8 10.61 -4.27 -4.27
CA PRO A 8 11.11 -3.57 -5.44
C PRO A 8 10.07 -3.54 -6.59
N PRO A 9 10.19 -2.57 -7.52
CA PRO A 9 9.38 -2.56 -8.74
C PRO A 9 9.58 -3.86 -9.54
N GLY A 10 8.48 -4.56 -9.85
CA GLY A 10 8.55 -5.84 -10.59
C GLY A 10 8.57 -7.10 -9.73
N ALA A 11 8.57 -6.99 -8.40
CA ALA A 11 8.54 -8.15 -7.49
C ALA A 11 7.24 -8.98 -7.54
N GLY A 12 6.16 -8.47 -8.14
CA GLY A 12 4.87 -9.18 -8.23
C GLY A 12 3.86 -8.82 -7.13
N LYS A 13 4.03 -7.67 -6.46
CA LYS A 13 3.15 -7.21 -5.36
C LYS A 13 1.66 -7.25 -5.72
N THR A 14 1.30 -6.64 -6.85
CA THR A 14 -0.09 -6.61 -7.33
C THR A 14 -0.60 -8.02 -7.65
N THR A 15 0.23 -8.89 -8.23
CA THR A 15 -0.14 -10.29 -8.51
C THR A 15 -0.47 -11.03 -7.22
N LEU A 16 0.41 -10.96 -6.22
CA LEU A 16 0.18 -11.56 -4.91
C LEU A 16 -1.06 -10.98 -4.22
N ALA A 17 -1.22 -9.66 -4.22
CA ALA A 17 -2.35 -8.99 -3.57
C ALA A 17 -3.70 -9.42 -4.19
N ARG A 18 -3.75 -9.58 -5.52
CA ARG A 18 -4.95 -10.07 -6.22
C ARG A 18 -5.23 -11.53 -5.87
N ALA A 19 -4.22 -12.40 -5.95
CA ALA A 19 -4.37 -13.82 -5.62
C ALA A 19 -4.82 -14.01 -4.16
N LEU A 20 -4.23 -13.26 -3.23
CA LEU A 20 -4.62 -13.26 -1.83
C LEU A 20 -6.05 -12.75 -1.63
N ALA A 21 -6.45 -11.65 -2.28
CA ALA A 21 -7.81 -11.14 -2.20
C ALA A 21 -8.85 -12.18 -2.65
N VAL A 22 -8.57 -12.90 -3.74
CA VAL A 22 -9.41 -14.00 -4.23
C VAL A 22 -9.47 -15.11 -3.19
N ARG A 23 -8.33 -15.60 -2.72
CA ARG A 23 -8.28 -16.69 -1.73
C ARG A 23 -9.03 -16.36 -0.44
N LEU A 24 -8.87 -15.15 0.09
CA LEU A 24 -9.57 -14.74 1.32
C LEU A 24 -11.09 -14.71 1.12
N ARG A 25 -11.57 -14.28 -0.05
CA ARG A 25 -13.00 -14.27 -0.40
C ARG A 25 -13.56 -15.68 -0.56
N GLU A 26 -12.82 -16.58 -1.18
CA GLU A 26 -13.20 -18.00 -1.30
C GLU A 26 -13.36 -18.67 0.07
N ARG A 27 -12.66 -18.17 1.10
CA ARG A 27 -12.80 -18.58 2.50
C ARG A 27 -13.90 -17.84 3.27
N GLY A 28 -14.77 -17.11 2.58
CA GLY A 28 -15.87 -16.34 3.16
C GLY A 28 -15.43 -15.08 3.90
N GLN A 29 -14.18 -14.63 3.73
CA GLN A 29 -13.72 -13.37 4.33
C GLN A 29 -14.01 -12.20 3.41
N LEU A 30 -14.58 -11.13 3.95
CA LEU A 30 -14.69 -9.85 3.24
C LEU A 30 -13.28 -9.26 3.08
N ALA A 31 -12.71 -9.35 1.88
CA ALA A 31 -11.42 -8.77 1.55
C ALA A 31 -11.54 -7.81 0.35
N GLN A 32 -10.89 -6.64 0.42
CA GLN A 32 -10.91 -5.62 -0.62
C GLN A 32 -9.49 -5.17 -0.94
N LEU A 33 -9.16 -5.11 -2.22
CA LEU A 33 -7.92 -4.50 -2.70
C LEU A 33 -8.14 -2.99 -2.79
N SER A 34 -7.48 -2.24 -1.92
CA SER A 34 -7.59 -0.79 -1.80
C SER A 34 -6.35 -0.13 -2.41
N GLY A 35 -6.58 0.88 -3.24
CA GLY A 35 -5.51 1.83 -3.56
C GLY A 35 -4.37 1.34 -4.45
N SER A 36 -4.61 0.48 -5.45
CA SER A 36 -3.62 0.33 -6.53
C SER A 36 -3.41 1.70 -7.20
N TYR A 37 -2.21 2.26 -7.07
CA TYR A 37 -1.81 3.54 -7.67
C TYR A 37 -1.74 3.46 -9.20
N ARG A 38 -1.91 2.28 -9.80
CA ARG A 38 -1.93 2.10 -11.24
C ARG A 38 -3.33 2.32 -11.79
N PRO A 39 -3.60 3.46 -12.45
CA PRO A 39 -4.94 3.77 -12.97
C PRO A 39 -5.41 2.73 -14.00
N ASN A 40 -4.48 2.20 -14.80
CA ASN A 40 -4.78 1.22 -15.86
C ASN A 40 -5.15 -0.17 -15.33
N GLU A 41 -4.72 -0.52 -14.10
CA GLU A 41 -5.05 -1.81 -13.49
C GLU A 41 -6.45 -1.84 -12.86
N ARG A 42 -7.08 -0.66 -12.66
CA ARG A 42 -8.50 -0.52 -12.28
C ARG A 42 -9.45 -0.71 -13.47
N GLN A 43 -9.03 -0.32 -14.69
CA GLN A 43 -9.86 -0.49 -15.89
C GLN A 43 -9.99 -1.96 -16.30
N GLN A 44 -8.93 -2.76 -16.20
CA GLN A 44 -8.98 -4.18 -16.57
C GLN A 44 -9.92 -5.02 -15.68
N SER A 45 -10.23 -4.58 -14.45
CA SER A 45 -11.23 -5.24 -13.59
C SER A 45 -12.68 -4.87 -13.92
N LEU A 46 -12.92 -3.71 -14.54
CA LEU A 46 -14.25 -3.31 -15.00
C LEU A 46 -14.56 -3.93 -16.38
N ASP A 47 -13.54 -4.06 -17.25
CA ASP A 47 -13.73 -4.59 -18.60
C ASP A 47 -13.94 -6.11 -18.67
N ARG A 48 -13.75 -6.85 -17.55
CA ARG A 48 -14.05 -8.30 -17.48
C ARG A 48 -15.49 -8.64 -17.09
N CYS A 49 -16.30 -7.64 -16.72
CA CYS A 49 -17.73 -7.83 -16.43
C CYS A 49 -18.58 -6.91 -17.31
N GLY A 50 -18.94 -7.38 -18.50
CA GLY A 50 -20.15 -6.90 -19.21
C GLY A 50 -19.94 -6.27 -20.59
N ALA A 51 -20.37 -7.04 -21.61
CA ALA A 51 -21.11 -6.67 -22.82
C ALA A 51 -20.84 -5.32 -23.55
N GLY A 52 -20.25 -5.45 -24.74
CA GLY A 52 -20.64 -4.84 -26.02
C GLY A 52 -21.15 -3.39 -26.10
N THR A 53 -20.37 -2.50 -26.72
CA THR A 53 -20.66 -1.84 -28.03
C THR A 53 -19.57 -0.81 -28.36
N PRO A 54 -19.21 -0.61 -29.65
CA PRO A 54 -18.10 0.25 -30.03
C PRO A 54 -18.56 1.68 -30.23
N ARG A 55 -17.89 2.65 -29.60
CA ARG A 55 -17.97 4.07 -30.00
C ARG A 55 -16.57 4.64 -30.10
N HIS A 56 -16.04 4.60 -31.33
CA HIS A 56 -14.95 5.46 -31.76
C HIS A 56 -15.41 6.91 -31.63
N GLN A 57 -14.83 7.65 -30.69
CA GLN A 57 -14.34 9.03 -30.80
C GLN A 57 -13.97 9.55 -29.39
N ASN A 58 -12.78 10.16 -29.29
CA ASN A 58 -12.24 10.90 -28.13
C ASN A 58 -11.80 10.11 -26.89
N VAL A 59 -11.17 8.94 -27.07
CA VAL A 59 -10.52 8.17 -25.98
C VAL A 59 -9.20 8.80 -25.51
N VAL A 60 -8.52 9.58 -26.36
CA VAL A 60 -7.20 10.14 -26.03
C VAL A 60 -7.28 11.33 -25.06
N ILE A 61 -8.32 12.17 -25.16
CA ILE A 61 -8.45 13.37 -24.31
C ILE A 61 -8.99 13.01 -22.92
N LYS A 62 -9.87 12.01 -22.80
CA LYS A 62 -10.33 11.50 -21.48
C LYS A 62 -9.24 10.73 -20.71
N ARG A 63 -8.20 10.25 -21.38
CA ARG A 63 -7.00 9.63 -20.74
C ARG A 63 -6.07 10.68 -20.12
N LEU A 64 -6.12 11.93 -20.60
CA LEU A 64 -5.24 13.00 -20.16
C LEU A 64 -5.82 13.84 -19.00
N SER A 65 -7.15 14.03 -18.96
CA SER A 65 -7.75 14.94 -17.98
C SER A 65 -8.11 14.28 -16.64
N ARG A 66 -8.40 12.98 -16.59
CA ARG A 66 -8.93 12.36 -15.36
C ARG A 66 -7.92 12.28 -14.21
N PRO A 67 -6.64 11.93 -14.41
CA PRO A 67 -5.65 11.94 -13.32
C PRO A 67 -5.44 13.37 -12.79
N LEU A 68 -5.34 14.37 -13.66
CA LEU A 68 -5.15 15.78 -13.30
C LEU A 68 -6.39 16.40 -12.64
N LEU A 69 -7.59 16.03 -13.07
CA LEU A 69 -8.85 16.51 -12.51
C LEU A 69 -9.13 15.85 -11.14
N GLU A 70 -8.86 14.55 -10.99
CA GLU A 70 -8.86 13.88 -9.66
C GLU A 70 -7.75 14.41 -8.73
N MET A 71 -6.62 14.86 -9.29
CA MET A 71 -5.54 15.51 -8.54
C MET A 71 -5.93 16.90 -8.02
N LEU A 72 -6.82 17.62 -8.72
CA LEU A 72 -7.32 18.93 -8.31
C LEU A 72 -8.49 18.82 -7.31
N THR A 73 -9.39 17.84 -7.44
CA THR A 73 -10.57 17.74 -6.56
C THR A 73 -10.22 17.51 -5.08
N ILE A 74 -9.10 16.86 -4.78
CA ILE A 74 -8.61 16.68 -3.40
C ILE A 74 -7.97 17.97 -2.86
N ALA A 75 -7.35 18.77 -3.73
CA ALA A 75 -6.81 20.08 -3.37
C ALA A 75 -7.93 21.11 -3.07
N CYS A 76 -9.15 20.89 -3.57
CA CYS A 76 -10.29 21.79 -3.39
C CYS A 76 -11.03 21.64 -2.05
N HIS A 77 -10.72 20.64 -1.20
CA HIS A 77 -11.33 20.46 0.12
C HIS A 77 -10.30 20.26 1.26
N PRO A 78 -9.42 21.25 1.50
CA PRO A 78 -8.32 21.13 2.47
C PRO A 78 -8.79 21.00 3.94
N LEU A 79 -9.98 21.52 4.29
CA LEU A 79 -10.51 21.45 5.66
C LEU A 79 -11.11 20.08 6.01
N ALA A 80 -11.76 19.39 5.05
CA ALA A 80 -12.29 18.04 5.26
C ALA A 80 -11.19 16.98 5.33
N ASN A 81 -10.05 17.24 4.67
CA ASN A 81 -8.92 16.31 4.53
C ASN A 81 -7.66 16.79 5.29
N ALA A 82 -7.81 17.66 6.28
CA ALA A 82 -6.68 18.30 6.96
C ALA A 82 -5.67 17.28 7.55
N ARG A 83 -6.18 16.14 8.04
CA ARG A 83 -5.35 15.03 8.53
C ARG A 83 -4.56 14.37 7.40
N ASP A 84 -5.19 14.10 6.26
CA ASP A 84 -4.55 13.45 5.11
C ASP A 84 -3.48 14.35 4.47
N VAL A 85 -3.77 15.65 4.38
CA VAL A 85 -2.82 16.66 3.92
C VAL A 85 -1.64 16.78 4.90
N ARG A 86 -1.89 16.74 6.21
CA ARG A 86 -0.83 16.78 7.22
C ARG A 86 0.13 15.60 7.06
N THR A 87 -0.38 14.37 6.93
CA THR A 87 0.45 13.18 6.70
C THR A 87 1.38 13.35 5.47
N ALA A 88 0.85 13.90 4.38
CA ALA A 88 1.65 14.18 3.18
C ALA A 88 2.73 15.24 3.44
N VAL A 89 2.39 16.35 4.09
CA VAL A 89 3.33 17.42 4.43
C VAL A 89 4.45 16.91 5.33
N ASP A 90 4.11 16.13 6.36
CA ASP A 90 5.08 15.60 7.33
C ASP A 90 6.07 14.64 6.65
N LEU A 91 5.57 13.72 5.82
CA LEU A 91 6.42 12.80 5.07
C LEU A 91 7.34 13.50 4.07
N ILE A 92 6.84 14.50 3.34
CA ILE A 92 7.65 15.29 2.41
C ILE A 92 8.73 16.09 3.14
N ARG A 93 8.45 16.58 4.35
CA ARG A 93 9.44 17.29 5.17
C ARG A 93 10.53 16.36 5.70
N LEU A 94 10.16 15.15 6.12
CA LEU A 94 11.12 14.14 6.61
C LEU A 94 12.01 13.61 5.49
N LEU A 95 11.44 13.37 4.31
CA LEU A 95 12.12 12.79 3.16
C LEU A 95 11.90 13.66 1.91
N PRO A 96 12.52 14.85 1.83
CA PRO A 96 12.28 15.80 0.77
C PRO A 96 12.83 15.29 -0.57
N PRO A 97 11.97 15.12 -1.60
CA PRO A 97 12.43 14.76 -2.93
C PRO A 97 13.34 15.83 -3.53
N THR A 98 14.20 15.43 -4.46
CA THR A 98 15.10 16.36 -5.18
C THR A 98 14.39 17.32 -6.13
N SER A 99 13.18 17.00 -6.59
CA SER A 99 12.43 17.83 -7.53
C SER A 99 11.04 18.21 -7.02
N VAL A 100 10.59 19.42 -7.36
CA VAL A 100 9.26 19.94 -7.02
C VAL A 100 8.15 19.07 -7.61
N PHE A 101 8.34 18.58 -8.83
CA PHE A 101 7.40 17.68 -9.48
C PHE A 101 7.26 16.36 -8.72
N ALA A 102 8.37 15.74 -8.30
CA ALA A 102 8.33 14.54 -7.47
C ALA A 102 7.66 14.83 -6.12
N SER A 103 7.91 16.00 -5.52
CA SER A 103 7.23 16.41 -4.30
C SER A 103 5.72 16.48 -4.50
N MET A 104 5.23 17.18 -5.53
CA MET A 104 3.79 17.32 -5.81
C MET A 104 3.12 15.97 -6.07
N LYS A 105 3.73 15.14 -6.94
CA LYS A 105 3.22 13.80 -7.27
C LYS A 105 3.13 12.90 -6.03
N ASN A 106 4.17 12.86 -5.20
CA ASN A 106 4.17 12.04 -4.00
C ASN A 106 3.21 12.58 -2.94
N SER A 107 3.11 13.90 -2.77
CA SER A 107 2.11 14.50 -1.87
C SER A 107 0.69 14.05 -2.24
N GLN A 108 0.31 14.14 -3.51
CA GLN A 108 -1.02 13.73 -3.96
C GLN A 108 -1.27 12.24 -3.74
N TYR A 109 -0.28 11.39 -4.02
CA TYR A 109 -0.37 9.97 -3.73
C TYR A 109 -0.60 9.73 -2.23
N ILE A 110 0.18 10.39 -1.36
CA ILE A 110 0.09 10.22 0.09
C ILE A 110 -1.26 10.70 0.62
N VAL A 111 -1.81 11.82 0.11
CA VAL A 111 -3.14 12.27 0.53
C VAL A 111 -4.21 11.24 0.16
N ARG A 112 -4.19 10.72 -1.08
CA ARG A 112 -5.13 9.67 -1.52
C ARG A 112 -4.99 8.40 -0.70
N LEU A 113 -3.76 7.98 -0.45
CA LEU A 113 -3.44 6.81 0.36
C LEU A 113 -3.95 6.99 1.79
N SER A 114 -3.69 8.15 2.40
CA SER A 114 -4.14 8.47 3.75
C SER A 114 -5.66 8.43 3.84
N HIS A 115 -6.37 9.01 2.86
CA HIS A 115 -7.82 8.96 2.82
C HIS A 115 -8.34 7.51 2.76
N SER A 116 -7.89 6.73 1.78
CA SER A 116 -8.30 5.32 1.64
C SER A 116 -7.89 4.45 2.82
N TRP A 117 -6.78 4.78 3.49
CA TRP A 117 -6.36 4.09 4.70
C TRP A 117 -7.32 4.34 5.86
N HIS A 118 -7.71 5.60 6.07
CA HIS A 118 -8.65 5.95 7.15
C HIS A 118 -10.03 5.33 6.92
N GLU A 119 -10.53 5.32 5.68
CA GLU A 119 -11.76 4.60 5.34
C GLU A 119 -11.65 3.10 5.64
N ALA A 120 -10.55 2.47 5.23
CA ALA A 120 -10.29 1.06 5.47
C ALA A 120 -10.11 0.71 6.96
N ALA A 121 -9.52 1.62 7.75
CA ALA A 121 -9.30 1.42 9.18
C ALA A 121 -10.60 1.32 9.98
N GLY A 122 -11.65 2.01 9.53
CA GLY A 122 -12.99 1.94 10.14
C GLY A 122 -13.83 0.76 9.67
N ALA A 123 -13.39 0.02 8.65
CA ALA A 123 -14.20 -1.00 8.00
C ALA A 123 -14.06 -2.40 8.62
N THR A 124 -15.11 -3.22 8.48
CA THR A 124 -15.16 -4.61 8.98
C THR A 124 -14.41 -5.60 8.09
N HIS A 125 -14.06 -5.21 6.87
CA HIS A 125 -13.36 -6.03 5.89
C HIS A 125 -11.83 -6.03 6.10
N ILE A 126 -11.15 -6.95 5.42
CA ILE A 126 -9.69 -6.98 5.29
C ILE A 126 -9.33 -6.08 4.11
N ALA A 127 -8.62 -4.99 4.36
CA ALA A 127 -8.12 -4.11 3.33
C ALA A 127 -6.69 -4.51 2.95
N LEU A 128 -6.48 -4.80 1.67
CA LEU A 128 -5.20 -5.15 1.07
C LEU A 128 -4.68 -3.94 0.31
N PHE A 129 -3.48 -3.47 0.63
CA PHE A 129 -2.79 -2.42 -0.11
C PHE A 129 -1.54 -3.01 -0.76
N ASP A 130 -1.49 -3.06 -2.09
CA ASP A 130 -0.31 -3.53 -2.83
C ASP A 130 0.81 -2.48 -2.86
N GLN A 131 0.47 -1.22 -2.55
CA GLN A 131 1.37 -0.09 -2.32
C GLN A 131 0.76 0.85 -1.27
N ALA A 132 1.26 0.83 -0.04
CA ALA A 132 0.81 1.70 1.05
C ALA A 132 1.97 2.53 1.65
N PHE A 133 1.91 2.87 2.95
CA PHE A 133 2.80 3.84 3.57
C PHE A 133 4.26 3.40 3.65
N VAL A 134 4.55 2.12 3.91
CA VAL A 134 5.92 1.58 3.82
C VAL A 134 6.45 1.76 2.40
N GLN A 135 5.64 1.47 1.37
CA GLN A 135 6.05 1.70 -0.02
C GLN A 135 6.17 3.20 -0.36
N ALA A 136 5.36 4.08 0.25
CA ALA A 136 5.46 5.52 0.09
C ALA A 136 6.76 6.07 0.69
N VAL A 137 7.11 5.63 1.89
CA VAL A 137 8.38 5.96 2.56
C VAL A 137 9.56 5.47 1.72
N PHE A 138 9.53 4.24 1.21
CA PHE A 138 10.52 3.73 0.27
C PHE A 138 10.68 4.63 -0.96
N SER A 139 9.56 5.05 -1.56
CA SER A 139 9.55 5.87 -2.77
C SER A 139 10.15 7.25 -2.51
N LEU A 140 9.82 7.87 -1.36
CA LEU A 140 10.41 9.15 -0.96
C LEU A 140 11.90 9.03 -0.63
N ALA A 141 12.29 8.00 0.14
CA ALA A 141 13.69 7.76 0.47
C ALA A 141 14.53 7.57 -0.80
N SER A 142 14.02 6.85 -1.80
CA SER A 142 14.71 6.64 -3.08
C SER A 142 14.87 7.93 -3.92
N LEU A 143 14.04 8.96 -3.65
CA LEU A 143 14.07 10.24 -4.35
C LEU A 143 14.70 11.37 -3.52
N ALA A 144 15.03 11.10 -2.27
CA ALA A 144 15.55 12.10 -1.35
C ALA A 144 17.03 12.39 -1.64
N ARG A 145 17.39 13.66 -1.53
CA ARG A 145 18.74 14.15 -1.80
C ARG A 145 19.79 13.64 -0.80
N SER A 146 19.36 13.41 0.44
CA SER A 146 20.18 12.89 1.53
C SER A 146 19.36 11.92 2.35
N VAL A 147 19.79 10.67 2.43
CA VAL A 147 19.07 9.59 3.12
C VAL A 147 19.90 9.09 4.29
N ASN A 148 19.36 9.26 5.49
CA ASN A 148 19.87 8.62 6.70
C ASN A 148 18.78 7.73 7.29
N ASP A 149 19.19 6.62 7.92
CA ASP A 149 18.34 5.68 8.62
C ASP A 149 17.43 6.36 9.63
N ALA A 150 17.96 7.32 10.39
CA ALA A 150 17.16 8.07 11.37
C ALA A 150 15.92 8.71 10.73
N ARG A 151 16.06 9.38 9.57
CA ARG A 151 14.93 10.02 8.88
C ARG A 151 13.95 9.03 8.27
N ILE A 152 14.45 7.90 7.73
CA ILE A 152 13.57 6.83 7.23
C ILE A 152 12.78 6.24 8.40
N ALA A 153 13.45 6.01 9.53
CA ALA A 153 12.85 5.47 10.73
C ALA A 153 11.80 6.44 11.28
N ASP A 154 12.09 7.75 11.35
CA ASP A 154 11.12 8.76 11.78
C ASP A 154 9.90 8.79 10.84
N ALA A 155 10.11 8.68 9.53
CA ALA A 155 9.03 8.59 8.55
C ALA A 155 8.20 7.31 8.70
N LEU A 156 8.83 6.18 9.06
CA LEU A 156 8.13 4.92 9.35
C LEU A 156 7.31 4.98 10.65
N ASP A 157 7.73 5.80 11.61
CA ASP A 157 7.00 6.02 12.87
C ASP A 157 5.85 7.01 12.71
N SER A 158 5.97 7.99 11.81
CA SER A 158 4.95 9.00 11.58
C SER A 158 3.73 8.49 10.79
N VAL A 159 3.87 7.36 10.10
CA VAL A 159 2.78 6.79 9.27
C VAL A 159 1.87 5.83 10.05
N PRO A 160 0.60 5.71 9.65
CA PRO A 160 -0.28 4.66 10.13
C PRO A 160 0.34 3.26 9.96
N LYS A 161 0.14 2.40 10.97
CA LYS A 161 0.71 1.03 11.01
C LYS A 161 -0.34 0.01 10.56
N SER A 162 0.00 -0.83 9.59
CA SER A 162 -0.83 -1.96 9.19
C SER A 162 -0.82 -3.06 10.25
N ASP A 163 -1.84 -3.90 10.22
CA ASP A 163 -1.89 -5.11 11.05
C ASP A 163 -0.91 -6.18 10.55
N LEU A 164 -0.54 -6.16 9.26
CA LEU A 164 0.43 -7.06 8.65
C LEU A 164 1.19 -6.34 7.54
N VAL A 165 2.52 -6.49 7.54
CA VAL A 165 3.40 -6.01 6.48
C VAL A 165 3.99 -7.22 5.74
N ILE A 166 3.90 -7.22 4.42
CA ILE A 166 4.42 -8.29 3.57
C ILE A 166 5.50 -7.74 2.66
N ARG A 167 6.70 -8.30 2.74
CA ARG A 167 7.81 -8.01 1.82
C ARG A 167 7.74 -8.99 0.66
N LEU A 168 7.83 -8.48 -0.55
CA LEU A 168 8.11 -9.27 -1.74
C LEU A 168 9.49 -8.94 -2.26
N ASP A 169 10.18 -9.96 -2.76
CA ASP A 169 11.46 -9.81 -3.43
C ASP A 169 11.52 -10.68 -4.68
N ALA A 170 12.47 -10.37 -5.56
CA ALA A 170 12.82 -11.23 -6.68
C ALA A 170 14.28 -11.05 -7.10
N PRO A 171 14.92 -12.09 -7.67
CA PRO A 171 16.27 -11.97 -8.20
C PRO A 171 16.41 -10.79 -9.17
N VAL A 172 17.54 -10.09 -9.11
CA VAL A 172 17.75 -8.84 -9.86
C VAL A 172 17.58 -9.03 -11.37
N GLU A 173 17.95 -10.19 -11.90
CA GLU A 173 17.79 -10.53 -13.32
C GLU A 173 16.32 -10.67 -13.72
N LEU A 174 15.50 -11.21 -12.81
CA LEU A 174 14.08 -11.35 -13.01
C LEU A 174 13.38 -9.98 -12.90
N LEU A 175 13.80 -9.12 -11.96
CA LEU A 175 13.37 -7.72 -11.88
C LEU A 175 13.70 -6.98 -13.18
N LYS A 176 14.93 -7.10 -13.68
CA LYS A 176 15.37 -6.53 -14.97
C LYS A 176 14.46 -6.97 -16.11
N ALA A 177 14.23 -8.27 -16.25
CA ALA A 177 13.40 -8.82 -17.32
C ALA A 177 11.96 -8.31 -17.24
N ARG A 178 11.35 -8.34 -16.05
CA ARG A 178 9.97 -7.85 -15.82
C ARG A 178 9.84 -6.35 -16.08
N LEU A 179 10.83 -5.55 -15.66
CA LEU A 179 10.82 -4.10 -15.89
C LEU A 179 11.05 -3.75 -17.36
N LYS A 180 11.97 -4.43 -18.07
CA LYS A 180 12.15 -4.28 -19.53
C LYS A 180 10.87 -4.63 -20.30
N ASN A 181 10.22 -5.74 -19.96
CA ASN A 181 8.95 -6.12 -20.59
C ASN A 181 7.85 -5.08 -20.30
N ARG A 182 7.79 -4.55 -19.08
CA ARG A 182 6.83 -3.48 -18.74
C ARG A 182 7.08 -2.22 -19.56
N LEU A 183 8.34 -1.76 -19.67
CA LEU A 183 8.69 -0.60 -20.48
C LEU A 183 8.25 -0.76 -21.95
N ARG A 184 8.44 -1.95 -22.52
CA ARG A 184 8.00 -2.26 -23.90
C ARG A 184 6.49 -2.18 -24.10
N LEU A 185 5.71 -2.43 -23.05
CA LEU A 185 4.24 -2.44 -23.08
C LEU A 185 3.63 -1.10 -22.64
N GLN A 186 4.42 -0.17 -22.12
CA GLN A 186 3.97 1.15 -21.67
C GLN A 186 4.07 2.19 -22.79
N GLY A 187 3.05 3.04 -22.92
CA GLY A 187 3.08 4.18 -23.84
C GLY A 187 4.09 5.24 -23.40
N SER A 188 4.60 6.05 -24.34
CA SER A 188 5.68 7.03 -24.11
C SER A 188 5.42 8.03 -22.97
N ILE A 189 4.15 8.34 -22.70
CA ILE A 189 3.74 9.25 -21.62
C ILE A 189 3.86 8.56 -20.25
N GLU A 190 3.57 7.27 -20.14
CA GLU A 190 3.67 6.51 -18.88
C GLU A 190 5.13 6.28 -18.47
N GLN A 191 6.04 6.19 -19.45
CA GLN A 191 7.48 6.08 -19.23
C GLN A 191 8.10 7.36 -18.64
N LEU A 192 7.51 8.53 -18.89
CA LEU A 192 7.99 9.80 -18.32
C LEU A 192 7.76 9.89 -16.80
N PHE A 193 6.85 9.07 -16.26
CA PHE A 193 6.42 9.15 -14.86
C PHE A 193 6.95 8.03 -13.95
N GLU A 194 7.62 7.02 -14.52
CA GLU A 194 8.22 5.91 -13.77
C GLU A 194 9.76 6.08 -13.73
N PRO A 195 10.43 5.75 -12.61
CA PRO A 195 11.88 5.76 -12.57
C PRO A 195 12.44 4.80 -13.62
N ASP A 196 13.52 5.20 -14.29
CA ASP A 196 14.15 4.37 -15.31
C ASP A 196 14.62 3.02 -14.73
N LEU A 197 14.95 2.07 -15.61
CA LEU A 197 15.36 0.73 -15.20
C LEU A 197 16.55 0.77 -14.22
N LYS A 198 17.49 1.69 -14.44
CA LYS A 198 18.70 1.84 -13.63
C LYS A 198 18.37 2.33 -12.22
N THR A 199 17.53 3.34 -12.09
CA THR A 199 17.04 3.92 -10.83
C THR A 199 16.18 2.91 -10.07
N SER A 200 15.32 2.17 -10.78
CA SER A 200 14.51 1.11 -10.20
C SER A 200 15.37 0.00 -9.58
N LEU A 201 16.45 -0.42 -10.24
CA LEU A 201 17.36 -1.45 -9.72
C LEU A 201 18.32 -0.92 -8.65
N ALA A 202 18.78 0.32 -8.79
CA ALA A 202 19.62 0.98 -7.79
C ALA A 202 18.88 1.18 -6.45
N SER A 203 17.55 1.14 -6.45
CA SER A 203 16.73 1.21 -5.25
C SER A 203 16.56 -0.14 -4.51
N VAL A 204 17.04 -1.26 -5.05
CA VAL A 204 16.91 -2.58 -4.39
C VAL A 204 17.56 -2.61 -3.00
N PRO A 205 18.81 -2.13 -2.80
CA PRO A 205 19.42 -2.09 -1.45
C PRO A 205 18.63 -1.24 -0.44
N MET A 206 17.84 -0.28 -0.91
CA MET A 206 16.98 0.54 -0.05
C MET A 206 15.78 -0.26 0.49
N ILE A 207 15.31 -1.31 -0.22
CA ILE A 207 14.29 -2.23 0.29
C ILE A 207 14.83 -3.04 1.47
N ASP A 208 16.07 -3.55 1.37
CA ASP A 208 16.71 -4.29 2.46
C ASP A 208 16.86 -3.40 3.70
N ARG A 209 17.39 -2.19 3.51
CA ARG A 209 17.53 -1.19 4.58
C ARG A 209 16.19 -0.87 5.24
N LEU A 210 15.11 -0.74 4.46
CA LEU A 210 13.77 -0.49 4.99
C LEU A 210 13.23 -1.69 5.79
N HIS A 211 13.50 -2.91 5.32
CA HIS A 211 13.13 -4.13 6.03
C HIS A 211 13.79 -4.21 7.40
N ASP A 212 15.09 -3.92 7.48
CA ASP A 212 15.83 -3.94 8.74
C ASP A 212 15.31 -2.90 9.73
N LEU A 213 15.01 -1.68 9.26
CA LEU A 213 14.42 -0.63 10.09
C LEU A 213 13.03 -1.00 10.63
N LEU A 214 12.21 -1.69 9.84
CA LEU A 214 10.92 -2.20 10.30
C LEU A 214 11.10 -3.23 11.43
N LEU A 215 12.05 -4.17 11.28
CA LEU A 215 12.34 -5.18 12.29
C LEU A 215 12.88 -4.54 13.58
N GLN A 216 13.80 -3.58 13.49
CA GLN A 216 14.34 -2.86 14.63
C GLN A 216 13.26 -2.10 15.43
N ARG A 217 12.20 -1.65 14.75
CA ARG A 217 11.03 -0.99 15.36
C ARG A 217 9.95 -1.97 15.85
N GLY A 218 10.27 -3.26 15.90
CA GLY A 218 9.34 -4.30 16.35
C GLY A 218 8.14 -4.49 15.43
N ARG A 219 8.24 -4.08 14.15
CA ARG A 219 7.19 -4.28 13.15
C ARG A 219 7.48 -5.59 12.42
N PRO A 220 6.78 -6.70 12.74
CA PRO A 220 7.04 -7.98 12.10
C PRO A 220 6.69 -7.89 10.61
N VAL A 221 7.61 -8.36 9.77
CA VAL A 221 7.47 -8.41 8.31
C VAL A 221 7.43 -9.86 7.87
N LEU A 222 6.42 -10.21 7.07
CA LEU A 222 6.31 -11.53 6.46
C LEU A 222 6.93 -11.49 5.05
N SER A 223 7.90 -12.36 4.77
CA SER A 223 8.48 -12.47 3.43
C SER A 223 7.67 -13.40 2.54
N ALA A 224 7.38 -12.97 1.31
CA ALA A 224 6.60 -13.72 0.34
C ALA A 224 7.31 -13.73 -1.02
N SER A 225 7.02 -14.77 -1.81
CA SER A 225 7.58 -14.98 -3.14
C SER A 225 6.45 -15.08 -4.18
N SER A 226 6.74 -14.65 -5.40
CA SER A 226 5.84 -14.78 -6.56
C SER A 226 6.69 -14.92 -7.82
N LEU A 227 7.69 -15.79 -7.77
CA LEU A 227 8.61 -16.04 -8.88
C LEU A 227 7.91 -16.84 -9.99
N ASP A 228 7.09 -17.79 -9.57
CA ASP A 228 6.27 -18.70 -10.38
C ASP A 228 4.92 -18.97 -9.68
N GLN A 229 4.10 -19.81 -10.29
CA GLN A 229 2.77 -20.13 -9.77
C GLN A 229 2.83 -20.90 -8.43
N GLN A 230 3.80 -21.81 -8.28
CA GLN A 230 3.95 -22.60 -7.06
C GLN A 230 4.31 -21.71 -5.85
N SER A 231 5.34 -20.89 -6.00
CA SER A 231 5.79 -19.96 -4.95
C SER A 231 4.72 -18.91 -4.60
N LEU A 232 3.91 -18.50 -5.58
CA LEU A 232 2.74 -17.66 -5.37
C LEU A 232 1.69 -18.38 -4.49
N ASP A 233 1.32 -19.61 -4.83
CA ASP A 233 0.30 -20.37 -4.10
C ASP A 233 0.74 -20.73 -2.67
N GLU A 234 2.01 -21.06 -2.48
CA GLU A 234 2.64 -21.27 -1.17
C GLU A 234 2.58 -19.99 -0.33
N SER A 235 2.95 -18.85 -0.92
CA SER A 235 2.93 -17.56 -0.25
C SER A 235 1.51 -17.14 0.13
N VAL A 236 0.54 -17.29 -0.78
CA VAL A 236 -0.88 -17.02 -0.50
C VAL A 236 -1.37 -17.88 0.67
N THR A 237 -1.06 -19.17 0.66
CA THR A 237 -1.47 -20.11 1.71
C THR A 237 -0.83 -19.76 3.06
N MET A 238 0.45 -19.37 3.07
CA MET A 238 1.14 -18.91 4.28
C MET A 238 0.50 -17.63 4.83
N ILE A 239 0.23 -16.64 3.98
CA ILE A 239 -0.39 -15.38 4.39
C ILE A 239 -1.81 -15.61 4.90
N GLU A 240 -2.60 -16.47 4.24
CA GLU A 240 -3.95 -16.86 4.67
C GLU A 240 -3.94 -17.39 6.11
N LYS A 241 -3.01 -18.31 6.43
CA LYS A 241 -2.84 -18.84 7.79
C LYS A 241 -2.50 -17.75 8.80
N GLU A 242 -1.59 -16.84 8.43
CA GLU A 242 -1.18 -15.73 9.32
C GLU A 242 -2.33 -14.74 9.56
N VAL A 243 -3.14 -14.45 8.55
CA VAL A 243 -4.35 -13.64 8.67
C VAL A 243 -5.34 -14.29 9.63
N ALA A 244 -5.61 -15.59 9.48
CA ALA A 244 -6.50 -16.32 10.38
C ALA A 244 -6.00 -16.27 11.84
N ARG A 245 -4.70 -16.50 12.05
CA ARG A 245 -4.07 -16.44 13.37
C ARG A 245 -4.23 -15.07 14.03
N ARG A 246 -3.95 -13.98 13.31
CA ARG A 246 -4.07 -12.62 13.84
C ARG A 246 -5.51 -12.26 14.20
N ARG A 247 -6.48 -12.64 13.37
CA ARG A 247 -7.90 -12.37 13.66
C ARG A 247 -8.38 -13.13 14.91
N GLN A 248 -7.95 -14.37 15.10
CA GLN A 248 -8.25 -15.14 16.32
C GLN A 248 -7.65 -14.48 17.57
N ASN A 249 -6.39 -14.04 17.50
CA ASN A 249 -5.74 -13.34 18.60
C ASN A 249 -6.44 -12.02 18.95
N ASN A 250 -6.83 -11.23 17.95
CA ASN A 250 -7.56 -9.98 18.15
C ASN A 250 -8.95 -10.22 18.75
N ALA A 251 -9.65 -11.28 18.33
CA ALA A 251 -10.95 -11.66 18.91
C ALA A 251 -10.80 -12.05 20.39
N ARG A 252 -9.78 -12.83 20.74
CA ARG A 252 -9.46 -13.21 22.13
C ARG A 252 -9.13 -11.99 23.00
N ALA A 253 -8.25 -11.11 22.53
CA ALA A 253 -7.89 -9.88 23.24
C ALA A 253 -9.11 -8.99 23.51
N ASN A 254 -9.98 -8.82 22.51
CA ASN A 254 -11.22 -8.04 22.65
C ASN A 254 -12.21 -8.66 23.64
N ALA A 255 -12.30 -9.99 23.71
CA ALA A 255 -13.15 -10.69 24.68
C ALA A 255 -12.66 -10.46 26.12
N VAL A 256 -11.36 -10.60 26.36
CA VAL A 256 -10.74 -10.36 27.68
C VAL A 256 -10.94 -8.90 28.14
N MET A 257 -10.77 -7.94 27.24
CA MET A 257 -10.98 -6.52 27.55
C MET A 257 -12.44 -6.21 27.91
N LYS A 258 -13.42 -6.84 27.23
CA LYS A 258 -14.85 -6.71 27.56
C LYS A 258 -15.17 -7.28 28.93
N ILE A 259 -14.63 -8.46 29.27
CA ILE A 259 -14.81 -9.08 30.60
C ILE A 259 -14.23 -8.19 31.69
N SER A 260 -13.03 -7.64 31.47
CA SER A 260 -12.35 -6.76 32.43
C SER A 260 -13.11 -5.45 32.65
N LYS A 261 -13.65 -4.83 31.59
CA LYS A 261 -14.53 -3.65 31.71
C LYS A 261 -15.83 -3.97 32.46
N ALA A 262 -16.45 -5.11 32.18
CA ALA A 262 -17.67 -5.53 32.86
C ALA A 262 -17.43 -5.80 34.36
N ALA A 263 -16.29 -6.38 34.71
CA ALA A 263 -15.87 -6.57 36.10
C ALA A 263 -15.60 -5.23 36.80
N ALA A 264 -14.91 -4.29 36.15
CA ALA A 264 -14.66 -2.96 36.71
C ALA A 264 -15.95 -2.17 36.99
N TRP A 265 -16.96 -2.29 36.13
CA TRP A 265 -18.29 -1.69 36.36
C TRP A 265 -19.02 -2.33 37.55
N ARG A 266 -18.88 -3.64 37.79
CA ARG A 266 -19.51 -4.32 38.93
C ARG A 266 -18.87 -3.99 40.27
N TYR A 267 -17.60 -3.60 40.31
CA TYR A 267 -16.88 -3.28 41.55
C TYR A 267 -16.71 -1.78 41.84
N GLY A 268 -17.05 -0.89 40.89
CA GLY A 268 -16.92 0.56 41.05
C GLY A 268 -18.22 1.32 41.38
N GLY A 269 -19.35 0.62 41.47
CA GLY A 269 -20.68 1.23 41.63
C GLY A 269 -21.10 1.60 43.05
N ASP A 270 -20.33 1.22 44.08
CA ASP A 270 -20.79 1.25 45.47
C ASP A 270 -19.99 2.19 46.39
N ARG A 271 -19.73 3.42 45.92
CA ARG A 271 -19.19 4.51 46.75
C ARG A 271 -19.87 5.84 46.45
N ARG A 272 -21.18 5.92 46.71
CA ARG A 272 -21.88 7.16 47.12
C ARG A 272 -23.02 6.77 48.06
N GLY A 273 -22.65 6.56 49.32
CA GLY A 273 -23.53 6.72 50.48
C GLY A 273 -23.09 7.97 51.22
#